data_AF-A0A645HW33-F1
#
_entry.id   AF-A0A645HW33-F1
#
_cell.length_a   1.000
_cell.length_b   1.000
_cell.length_c   1.000
_cell.angle_alpha   90.00
_cell.angle_beta   90.00
_cell.angle_gamma   90.00
#
_symmetry.space_group_name_H-M   'P 1'
#
loop_
_entity.id
_entity.type
_entity.pdbx_description
1 polymer ?
#
loop_
_entity_poly.entity_id
_entity_poly.type
_entity_poly.pdbx_seq_one_letter_code
_entity_poly.pdbx_strand_id
1 'polypeptide(L)' 'MCLIRLISAGIGRVFYVSADSIGGMADSVDLLPSLWKELSEPQIFAKARCSTDLSNAAISIMFINAEELLDILRRRRL' A
#
# COMPACT_ATOMS: atom_id res chain seq x y z
N MET A 1 -6.31 -5.22 -1.01
CA MET A 1 -5.78 -6.36 -1.79
C MET A 1 -4.25 -6.35 -1.87
N CYS A 2 -3.60 -5.21 -2.09
CA CYS A 2 -2.14 -5.14 -2.27
C CYS A 2 -1.34 -5.56 -1.01
N LEU A 3 -1.72 -5.10 0.19
CA LEU A 3 -1.04 -5.53 1.42
C LEU A 3 -1.14 -7.04 1.67
N ILE A 4 -2.34 -7.62 1.49
CA ILE A 4 -2.53 -9.08 1.64
C ILE A 4 -1.63 -9.85 0.68
N ARG A 5 -1.45 -9.38 -0.57
CA ARG A 5 -0.53 -10.03 -1.51
C ARG A 5 0.92 -10.01 -1.02
N LEU A 6 1.35 -8.94 -0.37
CA LEU A 6 2.69 -8.87 0.23
C LEU A 6 2.82 -9.84 1.41
N ILE A 7 1.82 -9.87 2.30
CA ILE A 7 1.76 -10.80 3.44
C ILE A 7 1.80 -12.25 2.94
N SER A 8 0.95 -12.61 1.98
CA SER A 8 0.88 -13.97 1.41
C SER A 8 2.12 -14.37 0.62
N ALA A 9 2.86 -13.42 0.06
CA ALA A 9 4.12 -13.71 -0.61
C ALA A 9 5.24 -14.11 0.36
N GLY A 10 5.04 -13.92 1.67
CA GLY A 10 6.01 -14.29 2.70
C GLY A 10 7.29 -13.46 2.64
N ILE A 11 7.22 -12.22 2.15
CA ILE A 11 8.39 -11.35 2.05
C ILE A 11 8.76 -10.87 3.46
N GLY A 12 9.88 -11.37 3.99
CA GLY A 12 10.27 -11.08 5.37
C GLY A 12 10.45 -9.59 5.69
N ARG A 13 10.85 -8.76 4.72
CA ARG A 13 10.97 -7.30 4.91
C ARG A 13 10.56 -6.53 3.66
N VAL A 14 9.62 -5.61 3.82
CA VAL A 14 9.12 -4.70 2.79
C VAL A 14 9.39 -3.27 3.24
N PHE A 15 10.20 -2.56 2.48
CA PHE A 15 10.47 -1.14 2.71
C PHE A 15 9.71 -0.29 1.70
N TYR A 16 8.71 0.46 2.16
CA TYR A 16 7.90 1.32 1.31
C TYR A 16 8.51 2.72 1.22
N VAL A 17 8.44 3.33 0.03
CA VAL A 17 9.09 4.62 -0.24
C VAL A 17 8.29 5.77 0.38
N SER A 18 6.96 5.74 0.25
CA SER A 18 6.06 6.72 0.85
C SER A 18 4.88 6.03 1.54
N ALA A 19 4.31 6.70 2.54
CA ALA A 19 3.08 6.27 3.18
C ALA A 19 1.90 6.47 2.22
N ASP A 20 0.91 5.57 2.30
CA ASP A 20 -0.36 5.68 1.60
C ASP A 20 -1.45 6.03 2.62
N SER A 21 -1.58 7.32 2.93
CA SER A 21 -2.53 7.80 3.93
C SER A 21 -3.99 7.67 3.51
N ILE A 22 -4.27 7.44 2.21
CA ILE A 22 -5.64 7.30 1.68
C ILE A 22 -6.05 5.83 1.66
N GLY A 23 -5.21 4.96 1.10
CA GLY A 23 -5.45 3.52 1.00
C GLY A 23 -5.04 2.73 2.24
N GLY A 24 -4.31 3.34 3.17
CA GLY A 24 -4.00 2.84 4.50
C GLY A 24 -2.91 1.75 4.56
N MET A 25 -2.69 1.00 3.47
CA MET A 25 -1.62 0.00 3.25
C MET A 25 -0.93 -0.52 4.53
N ALA A 26 0.39 -0.35 4.66
CA ALA A 26 1.17 -0.86 5.80
C ALA A 26 0.70 -0.29 7.15
N ASP A 27 0.13 0.90 7.17
CA ASP A 27 -0.39 1.55 8.37
C ASP A 27 -1.72 0.92 8.86
N SER A 28 -2.33 0.05 8.04
CA SER A 28 -3.61 -0.63 8.33
C SER A 28 -3.46 -2.11 8.67
N VAL A 29 -2.24 -2.60 8.89
CA VAL A 29 -2.00 -4.00 9.30
C VAL A 29 -2.82 -4.36 10.55
N ASP A 30 -2.85 -3.45 11.53
CA ASP A 30 -3.60 -3.62 12.79
C ASP A 30 -5.13 -3.57 12.62
N LEU A 31 -5.63 -3.26 11.43
CA LEU A 31 -7.05 -3.25 11.11
C LEU A 31 -7.49 -4.51 10.34
N LEU A 32 -6.54 -5.39 9.99
CA LEU A 32 -6.84 -6.61 9.26
C LEU A 32 -7.55 -7.67 10.14
N PRO A 33 -8.28 -8.61 9.53
CA PRO A 33 -8.74 -9.82 10.22
C PRO A 33 -7.59 -10.59 10.88
N SER A 34 -7.87 -11.33 11.97
CA SER A 34 -6.86 -12.00 12.81
C SER A 34 -5.86 -12.83 12.03
N LEU A 35 -6.33 -13.68 11.11
CA LEU A 35 -5.48 -14.50 10.24
C LEU A 35 -4.37 -13.69 9.55
N TRP A 36 -4.72 -12.52 9.02
CA TRP A 36 -3.77 -11.71 8.27
C TRP A 36 -2.79 -10.94 9.17
N LYS A 37 -3.22 -10.59 10.39
CA LYS A 37 -2.34 -10.04 11.42
C LYS A 37 -1.29 -11.07 11.81
N GLU A 38 -1.71 -12.27 12.18
CA GLU A 38 -0.83 -13.38 12.56
C GLU A 38 0.18 -13.70 11.46
N LEU A 39 -0.26 -13.78 10.19
CA LEU A 39 0.64 -14.01 9.05
C LEU A 39 1.62 -12.85 8.80
N SER A 40 1.29 -11.63 9.24
CA SER A 40 2.14 -10.45 9.08
C SER A 40 3.17 -10.28 10.22
N GLU A 41 2.95 -10.88 11.40
CA GLU A 41 3.84 -10.76 12.57
C GLU A 41 5.33 -11.05 12.28
N PRO A 42 5.71 -12.09 11.51
CA PRO A 42 7.12 -12.35 11.23
C PRO A 42 7.72 -11.41 10.17
N GLN A 43 6.92 -10.53 9.55
CA GLN A 43 7.31 -9.64 8.47
C GLN A 43 7.52 -8.21 8.97
N ILE A 44 8.40 -7.47 8.32
CA ILE A 44 8.63 -6.05 8.62
C ILE A 44 8.09 -5.20 7.48
N PHE A 45 7.17 -4.28 7.81
CA PHE A 45 6.74 -3.22 6.91
C PHE A 45 7.22 -1.88 7.47
N ALA A 46 8.15 -1.22 6.78
CA ALA A 46 8.76 0.01 7.29
C ALA A 46 9.02 1.03 6.17
N LYS A 47 9.11 2.31 6.54
CA LYS A 47 9.48 3.35 5.59
C LYS A 47 10.96 3.20 5.19
N ALA A 48 11.24 3.25 3.90
CA ALA A 48 12.59 3.26 3.37
C ALA A 48 13.29 4.57 3.71
N ARG A 49 14.58 4.50 4.08
CA ARG A 49 15.43 5.69 4.20
C ARG A 49 15.80 6.19 2.81
N CYS A 50 15.00 7.10 2.28
CA CYS A 50 15.18 7.67 0.94
C CYS A 50 15.08 9.20 0.96
N SER A 51 15.42 9.83 -0.16
CA SER A 51 15.26 11.27 -0.32
C SER A 51 13.79 11.66 -0.34
N THR A 52 13.50 12.89 0.08
CA THR A 52 12.16 13.48 -0.04
C THR A 52 11.68 13.47 -1.48
N ASP A 53 12.57 13.71 -2.46
CA ASP A 53 12.23 13.69 -3.87
C ASP A 53 11.74 12.31 -4.34
N LEU A 54 12.38 11.23 -3.89
CA LEU A 54 11.94 9.87 -4.23
C LEU A 54 10.58 9.56 -3.57
N SER A 55 10.38 9.98 -2.32
CA SER A 55 9.09 9.86 -1.62
C SER A 55 7.98 10.59 -2.37
N ASN A 56 8.25 11.82 -2.81
CA ASN A 56 7.28 12.63 -3.55
C ASN A 56 6.98 12.03 -4.93
N ALA A 57 8.01 11.59 -5.66
CA ALA A 57 7.84 10.94 -6.95
C ALA A 57 7.00 9.66 -6.85
N ALA A 58 7.20 8.85 -5.80
CA ALA A 58 6.41 7.66 -5.56
C ALA A 58 4.92 7.98 -5.36
N ILE A 59 4.60 9.04 -4.60
CA ILE A 59 3.21 9.52 -4.45
C ILE A 59 2.67 10.00 -5.80
N SER A 60 3.42 10.81 -6.54
CA SER A 60 2.98 11.32 -7.84
C SER A 60 2.69 10.20 -8.84
N ILE A 61 3.51 9.15 -8.87
CA ILE A 61 3.29 7.97 -9.71
C ILE A 61 2.00 7.25 -9.31
N MET A 62 1.73 7.09 -8.01
CA MET A 62 0.51 6.44 -7.53
C MET A 62 -0.76 7.14 -8.03
N PHE A 63 -0.72 8.47 -8.14
CA PHE A 63 -1.88 9.28 -8.56
C PHE A 63 -1.89 9.66 -10.05
N ILE A 64 -0.88 9.25 -10.84
CA ILE A 64 -0.69 9.72 -12.21
C ILE A 64 -1.91 9.49 -13.13
N ASN A 65 -2.66 8.42 -12.87
CA ASN A 65 -3.85 8.03 -13.63
C ASN A 65 -5.11 7.92 -12.74
N ALA A 66 -5.07 8.45 -11.52
CA ALA A 66 -6.15 8.25 -10.56
C ALA A 66 -7.50 8.80 -11.06
N GLU A 67 -7.51 9.99 -11.68
CA GLU A 67 -8.73 10.60 -12.22
C GLU A 67 -9.33 9.77 -13.36
N GLU A 68 -8.51 9.32 -14.30
CA GLU A 68 -8.96 8.48 -15.42
C GLU A 68 -9.58 7.17 -14.91
N LEU A 69 -8.91 6.50 -13.97
CA LEU A 69 -9.41 5.26 -13.38
C LEU A 69 -10.71 5.49 -12.58
N LEU A 70 -10.82 6.60 -11.85
CA LEU A 70 -12.04 6.97 -11.14
C LEU A 70 -13.21 7.22 -12.10
N ASP A 71 -12.97 7.86 -13.24
CA ASP A 71 -14.00 8.07 -14.25
C ASP A 71 -14.49 6.75 -14.88
N ILE A 72 -13.58 5.81 -15.13
CA ILE A 72 -13.95 4.45 -15.56
C ILE A 72 -14.85 3.79 -14.52
N LEU A 73 -14.53 3.88 -13.23
CA LEU A 73 -15.35 3.31 -12.15
C LEU A 73 -16.71 3.98 -12.03
N ARG A 74 -16.78 5.32 -12.15
CA ARG A 74 -18.04 6.07 -12.11
C ARG A 74 -18.98 5.66 -13.24
N ARG A 75 -18.45 5.49 -14.46
CA ARG A 75 -19.23 5.02 -15.61
C ARG A 75 -19.73 3.58 -15.47
N ARG A 76 -19.09 2.76 -14.63
CA ARG A 76 -19.47 1.36 -14.36
C ARG A 76 -20.55 1.21 -13.29
N ARG A 77 -20.80 2.22 -12.45
CA ARG A 77 -21.92 2.21 -11.50
C ARG A 77 -23.23 2.33 -12.30
N LEU A 78 -23.77 1.18 -12.72
CA LEU A 78 -25.19 0.95 -12.97
C LEU A 78 -25.92 0.80 -11.63
#